data_AF-A0A6I9V7N8-F1
#
_entry.id   AF-A0A6I9V7N8-F1
#
_cell.length_a   1.000
_cell.length_b   1.000
_cell.length_c   1.000
_cell.angle_alpha   90.00
_cell.angle_beta   90.00
_cell.angle_gamma   90.00
#
_symmetry.space_group_name_H-M   'P 1'
#
loop_
_entity.id
_entity.type
_entity.pdbx_description
1 polymer ?
#
loop_
_entity_poly.entity_id
_entity_poly.type
_entity_poly.pdbx_seq_one_letter_code
_entity_poly.pdbx_strand_id
1 'polypeptide(L)'
;MKFHVFLFVCAALVAATSSIAIEDGIVCPKQQTDTSDVVQIPSPSNCGIFYKCERGRPIVNKCPQGLHYNTRLMVCDYPSRANCVLINPEE
;
A
#
# COMPACT_ATOMS: atom_id res chain seq x y z
N MET A 1 13.25 37.21 22.87
CA MET A 1 12.67 37.41 21.51
C MET A 1 13.34 36.55 20.44
N LYS A 2 13.80 35.32 20.79
CA LYS A 2 14.53 34.44 19.88
C LYS A 2 14.28 32.96 20.22
N PHE A 3 13.00 32.64 20.50
CA PHE A 3 12.49 31.28 20.74
C PHE A 3 11.23 31.01 19.91
N HIS A 4 10.37 32.03 19.72
CA HIS A 4 9.26 31.96 18.77
C HIS A 4 9.70 31.72 17.31
N VAL A 5 10.90 32.16 16.94
CA VAL A 5 11.41 31.99 15.57
C VAL A 5 11.77 30.52 15.28
N PHE A 6 12.23 29.75 16.27
CA PHE A 6 12.57 28.33 16.07
C PHE A 6 11.32 27.43 15.97
N LEU A 7 10.23 27.79 16.67
CA LEU A 7 8.97 27.05 16.62
C LEU A 7 8.30 27.12 15.23
N PHE A 8 8.40 28.27 14.55
CA PHE A 8 7.84 28.43 13.20
C PHE A 8 8.69 27.75 12.11
N VAL A 9 10.01 27.68 12.29
CA VAL A 9 10.92 27.09 11.30
C VAL A 9 10.81 25.55 11.27
N CYS A 10 10.51 24.89 12.40
CA CYS A 10 10.26 23.44 12.40
C CYS A 10 8.92 23.06 11.75
N ALA A 11 7.88 23.90 11.90
CA ALA A 11 6.56 23.62 11.31
C ALA A 11 6.59 23.65 9.77
N ALA A 12 7.40 24.51 9.17
CA ALA A 12 7.50 24.63 7.71
C ALA A 12 8.34 23.52 7.05
N LEU A 13 9.27 22.89 7.78
CA LEU A 13 10.05 21.76 7.25
C LEU A 13 9.30 20.42 7.31
N VAL A 14 8.33 20.28 8.22
CA VAL A 14 7.43 19.10 8.22
C VAL A 14 6.40 19.20 7.10
N ALA A 15 6.07 20.41 6.63
CA ALA A 15 5.12 20.64 5.54
C ALA A 15 5.65 20.24 4.14
N ALA A 16 6.91 19.84 4.02
CA ALA A 16 7.49 19.30 2.78
C ALA A 16 7.69 17.78 2.83
N THR A 17 7.13 17.08 3.82
CA THR A 17 7.16 15.62 3.83
C THR A 17 6.08 15.11 2.87
N SER A 18 6.56 14.68 1.70
CA SER A 18 5.89 13.93 0.64
C SER A 18 4.52 13.36 1.01
N SER A 19 3.50 13.51 0.15
CA SER A 19 2.18 12.88 0.25
C SER A 19 2.26 11.49 0.88
N ILE A 20 2.09 11.40 2.20
CA ILE A 20 2.11 10.12 2.87
C ILE A 20 0.75 9.52 2.55
N ALA A 21 0.69 8.74 1.47
CA ALA A 21 -0.41 7.84 1.21
C ALA A 21 -0.32 6.73 2.27
N ILE A 22 -0.82 7.00 3.48
CA ILE A 22 -1.11 5.95 4.46
C ILE A 22 -2.29 5.18 3.86
N GLU A 23 -2.02 4.00 3.30
CA GLU A 23 -3.07 3.09 2.85
C GLU A 23 -3.65 2.40 4.10
N ASP A 24 -4.57 3.09 4.76
CA ASP A 24 -5.28 2.58 5.93
C ASP A 24 -6.12 1.36 5.51
N GLY A 25 -5.75 0.17 6.01
CA GLY A 25 -6.56 -1.05 5.82
C GLY A 25 -5.81 -2.32 5.44
N ILE A 26 -4.51 -2.26 5.13
CA ILE A 26 -3.73 -3.47 4.81
C ILE A 26 -3.27 -4.15 6.11
N VAL A 27 -3.91 -5.27 6.47
CA VAL A 27 -3.58 -6.05 7.67
C VAL A 27 -2.97 -7.40 7.30
N CYS A 28 -1.73 -7.63 7.74
CA CYS A 28 -1.05 -8.91 7.56
C CYS A 28 -1.13 -9.81 8.81
N PRO A 29 -1.30 -11.12 8.66
CA PRO A 29 -1.23 -12.06 9.77
C PRO A 29 0.21 -12.15 10.33
N LYS A 30 0.36 -12.10 11.66
CA LYS A 30 1.67 -12.08 12.34
C LYS A 30 2.38 -13.43 12.39
N GLN A 31 1.62 -14.53 12.31
CA GLN A 31 2.14 -15.89 12.39
C GLN A 31 2.03 -16.57 11.03
N GLN A 32 3.09 -16.49 10.23
CA GLN A 32 3.33 -17.42 9.13
C GLN A 32 4.09 -18.59 9.75
N THR A 33 3.36 -19.53 10.37
CA THR A 33 3.97 -20.71 11.03
C THR A 33 4.41 -21.76 10.03
N ASP A 34 3.84 -21.74 8.82
CA ASP A 34 4.26 -22.55 7.69
C ASP A 34 4.82 -21.66 6.57
N THR A 35 5.98 -22.03 6.05
CA THR A 35 6.67 -21.32 4.96
C THR A 35 5.98 -21.46 3.60
N SER A 36 4.93 -22.27 3.53
CA SER A 36 4.14 -22.54 2.33
C SER A 36 3.02 -21.51 2.10
N ASP A 37 2.62 -20.75 3.13
CA ASP A 37 1.49 -19.83 3.06
C ASP A 37 1.96 -18.42 2.67
N VAL A 38 2.03 -18.19 1.35
CA VAL A 38 2.29 -16.88 0.76
C VAL A 38 0.99 -16.07 0.74
N VAL A 39 0.84 -15.17 1.72
CA VAL A 39 -0.33 -14.27 1.78
C VAL A 39 -0.08 -13.04 0.90
N GLN A 40 -0.98 -12.81 -0.06
CA GLN A 40 -0.97 -11.65 -0.94
C GLN A 40 -2.31 -10.90 -0.86
N ILE A 41 -2.26 -9.58 -0.67
CA ILE A 41 -3.43 -8.72 -0.46
C ILE A 41 -3.48 -7.67 -1.57
N PRO A 42 -4.59 -7.49 -2.32
CA PRO A 42 -4.71 -6.43 -3.32
C PRO A 42 -4.74 -5.05 -2.65
N SER A 43 -4.23 -4.03 -3.33
CA SER A 43 -4.46 -2.65 -2.90
C SER A 43 -5.93 -2.24 -3.14
N PRO A 44 -6.63 -1.66 -2.15
CA PRO A 44 -7.95 -1.08 -2.34
C PRO A 44 -7.96 0.18 -3.21
N SER A 45 -6.83 0.87 -3.38
CA SER A 45 -6.76 2.17 -4.05
C SER A 45 -6.02 2.13 -5.41
N ASN A 46 -5.26 1.07 -5.68
CA ASN A 46 -4.46 0.96 -6.89
C ASN A 46 -4.35 -0.47 -7.42
N CYS A 47 -5.01 -0.75 -8.54
CA CYS A 47 -5.00 -2.08 -9.15
C CYS A 47 -3.61 -2.58 -9.58
N GLY A 48 -2.66 -1.69 -9.81
CA GLY A 48 -1.27 -2.04 -10.11
C GLY A 48 -0.43 -2.37 -8.88
N ILE A 49 -1.00 -2.34 -7.68
CA ILE A 49 -0.32 -2.60 -6.41
C ILE A 49 -0.96 -3.79 -5.69
N PHE A 50 -0.11 -4.61 -5.08
CA PHE A 50 -0.51 -5.61 -4.11
C PHE A 50 0.56 -5.73 -3.02
N TYR A 51 0.22 -6.38 -1.92
CA TYR A 51 1.09 -6.53 -0.77
C TYR A 51 1.40 -7.99 -0.54
N LYS A 52 2.68 -8.32 -0.40
CA LYS A 52 3.11 -9.63 0.11
C LYS A 52 3.32 -9.51 1.60
N CYS A 53 2.70 -10.37 2.39
CA CYS A 53 2.91 -10.37 3.82
C CYS A 53 4.17 -11.16 4.19
N GLU A 54 5.07 -10.49 4.91
CA GLU A 54 6.29 -11.09 5.46
C GLU A 54 6.37 -10.79 6.95
N ARG A 55 6.28 -11.83 7.80
CA ARG A 55 6.37 -11.72 9.27
C ARG A 55 5.40 -10.67 9.84
N GLY A 56 4.18 -10.65 9.33
CA GLY A 56 3.14 -9.69 9.74
C GLY A 56 3.30 -8.28 9.18
N ARG A 57 4.21 -8.05 8.22
CA ARG A 57 4.40 -6.76 7.57
C ARG A 57 3.97 -6.81 6.10
N PRO A 58 3.17 -5.85 5.62
CA PRO A 58 2.83 -5.75 4.21
C PRO A 58 3.99 -5.15 3.42
N ILE A 59 4.50 -5.89 2.45
CA ILE A 59 5.55 -5.45 1.53
C ILE A 59 4.89 -5.07 0.20
N VAL A 60 4.98 -3.80 -0.17
CA VAL A 60 4.42 -3.27 -1.42
C VAL A 60 5.10 -3.93 -2.62
N ASN A 61 4.29 -4.42 -3.55
CA ASN A 61 4.72 -4.93 -4.85
C ASN A 61 3.93 -4.22 -5.95
N LYS A 62 4.63 -3.80 -6.99
CA LYS A 62 4.04 -3.15 -8.16
C LYS A 62 4.01 -4.12 -9.32
N CYS A 63 2.86 -4.19 -9.99
CA CYS A 63 2.77 -4.86 -11.27
C CYS A 63 3.52 -4.09 -12.35
N PRO A 64 3.97 -4.77 -13.42
CA PRO A 64 4.43 -4.11 -14.63
C PRO A 64 3.39 -3.09 -15.13
N GLN A 65 3.87 -2.08 -15.84
CA GLN A 65 3.03 -0.97 -16.31
C GLN A 65 1.80 -1.49 -17.09
N GLY A 66 0.62 -1.00 -16.70
CA GLY A 66 -0.66 -1.35 -17.33
C GLY A 66 -1.24 -2.70 -16.94
N LEU A 67 -0.58 -3.46 -16.06
CA LEU A 67 -1.12 -4.71 -15.51
C LEU A 67 -1.71 -4.49 -14.12
N HIS A 68 -2.74 -5.28 -13.82
CA HIS A 68 -3.46 -5.28 -12.56
C HIS A 68 -3.21 -6.58 -11.81
N TYR A 69 -3.17 -6.53 -10.49
CA TYR A 69 -3.05 -7.72 -9.67
C TYR A 69 -4.34 -8.55 -9.74
N ASN A 70 -4.21 -9.80 -10.19
CA ASN A 70 -5.29 -10.77 -10.26
C ASN A 70 -5.28 -11.63 -9.00
N THR A 71 -6.23 -11.40 -8.09
CA THR A 71 -6.31 -12.09 -6.80
C THR A 71 -6.63 -13.58 -6.93
N ARG A 72 -7.28 -14.00 -8.02
CA ARG A 72 -7.61 -15.40 -8.28
C ARG A 72 -6.41 -16.23 -8.73
N LEU A 73 -5.55 -15.63 -9.54
CA LEU A 73 -4.36 -16.29 -10.09
C LEU A 73 -3.07 -15.95 -9.33
N MET A 74 -3.13 -14.97 -8.42
CA MET A 74 -1.99 -14.42 -7.68
C MET A 74 -0.83 -13.95 -8.59
N VAL A 75 -1.18 -13.33 -9.72
CA VAL A 75 -0.23 -12.77 -10.70
C VAL A 75 -0.68 -11.41 -11.19
N CYS A 76 0.24 -10.65 -11.79
CA CYS A 76 -0.11 -9.46 -12.56
C CYS A 76 -0.66 -9.88 -13.93
N ASP A 77 -1.82 -9.35 -14.27
CA ASP A 77 -2.59 -9.73 -15.43
C ASP A 77 -3.20 -8.49 -16.13
N TYR A 78 -3.72 -8.66 -17.34
CA TYR A 78 -4.45 -7.62 -18.04
C TYR A 78 -5.68 -7.18 -17.23
N PRO A 79 -6.01 -5.88 -17.23
CA PRO A 79 -7.15 -5.32 -16.48
C PRO A 79 -8.47 -6.06 -16.72
N SER A 80 -8.73 -6.47 -17.97
CA SER A 80 -9.94 -7.20 -18.37
C SER A 80 -10.06 -8.60 -17.77
N ARG A 81 -8.96 -9.18 -17.27
CA ARG A 81 -8.93 -10.51 -16.63
C ARG A 81 -8.76 -10.44 -15.12
N ALA A 82 -8.12 -9.39 -14.62
CA ALA A 82 -7.82 -9.21 -13.20
C ALA A 82 -9.07 -8.89 -12.37
N ASN A 83 -10.12 -8.29 -12.96
CA ASN A 83 -11.36 -7.89 -12.28
C ASN A 83 -11.09 -7.13 -10.97
N CYS A 84 -10.13 -6.21 -11.01
CA CYS A 84 -9.78 -5.40 -9.85
C CYS A 84 -10.96 -4.50 -9.43
N VAL A 85 -11.20 -4.43 -8.13
CA VAL A 85 -12.21 -3.57 -7.51
C VAL A 85 -11.50 -2.56 -6.64
N LEU A 86 -11.65 -1.27 -6.98
CA LEU A 86 -11.16 -0.18 -6.16
C LEU A 86 -12.24 0.21 -5.15
N ILE A 87 -11.84 0.42 -3.90
CA ILE A 87 -12.69 1.02 -2.88
C ILE A 87 -12.46 2.52 -2.96
N ASN A 88 -13.46 3.25 -3.48
CA ASN A 88 -13.47 4.69 -3.45
C ASN A 88 -14.13 5.11 -2.13
N PRO A 89 -13.42 5.75 -1.19
CA PRO A 89 -14.00 6.17 0.10
C PRO A 89 -14.97 7.36 -0.02
N GLU A 90 -15.37 7.74 -1.24
CA GLU A 90 -16.23 8.89 -1.55
C GLU A 90 -17.62 8.49 -2.07
N GLU A 91 -17.98 7.19 -2.05
CA GLU A 91 -19.31 6.69 -2.45
C GLU A 91 -20.14 6.17 -1.26
#